data_AF-A0A9E2JL48-F1
#
_entry.id   AF-A0A9E2JL48-F1
#
_cell.length_a   1.000
_cell.length_b   1.000
_cell.length_c   1.000
_cell.angle_alpha   90.00
_cell.angle_beta   90.00
_cell.angle_gamma   90.00
#
_symmetry.space_group_name_H-M   'P 1'
#
loop_
_entity.id
_entity.type
_entity.pdbx_description
1 polymer ?
#
loop_
_entity_poly.entity_id
_entity_poly.type
_entity_poly.pdbx_seq_one_letter_code
_entity_poly.pdbx_strand_id
1 'polypeptide(L)'
;MGIKIRSAELFLSIFIAVSILIGLSWSYAAELVVTPDKTVLSPMLLKQPLMLSGSGWKPNEMVIVNLIPPQGVNIKGVDQGEDVGIALGNANAEGLFKVPIGAMPILMTFFQVDWDSATMKPNFKKATPLPPGAYDLEAVGFESNIKAKTTLTLVPPPDKK
;
A
#
# COMPACT_ATOMS: atom_id res chain seq x y z
N MET A 1 -28.11 -47.47 -41.88
CA MET A 1 -28.21 -47.54 -40.41
C MET A 1 -28.04 -46.12 -39.89
N GLY A 2 -29.14 -45.41 -39.64
CA GLY A 2 -29.12 -43.97 -39.34
C GLY A 2 -28.89 -43.71 -37.86
N ILE A 3 -27.86 -42.92 -37.53
CA ILE A 3 -27.57 -42.48 -36.17
C ILE A 3 -28.65 -41.45 -35.78
N LYS A 4 -29.66 -41.88 -35.03
CA LYS A 4 -30.61 -40.97 -34.36
C LYS A 4 -29.92 -40.39 -33.13
N ILE A 5 -29.29 -39.23 -33.30
CA ILE A 5 -28.77 -38.45 -32.18
C ILE A 5 -29.97 -37.90 -31.41
N ARG A 6 -30.16 -38.35 -30.17
CA ARG A 6 -31.21 -37.86 -29.28
C ARG A 6 -30.83 -36.45 -28.85
N SER A 7 -31.63 -35.48 -29.27
CA SER A 7 -31.46 -34.04 -29.01
C SER A 7 -31.25 -33.69 -27.53
N ALA A 8 -31.65 -34.54 -26.59
CA ALA A 8 -31.43 -34.34 -25.15
C ALA A 8 -29.95 -34.47 -24.70
N GLU A 9 -29.12 -35.26 -25.39
CA GLU A 9 -27.72 -35.47 -24.98
C GLU A 9 -26.79 -34.36 -25.45
N LEU A 10 -27.17 -33.63 -26.52
CA LEU A 10 -26.39 -32.51 -27.04
C LEU A 10 -26.50 -31.25 -26.16
N PHE A 11 -27.61 -31.09 -25.42
CA PHE A 11 -27.80 -29.96 -24.49
C PHE A 11 -27.06 -30.14 -23.17
N LEU A 12 -26.91 -31.39 -22.69
CA LEU A 12 -26.22 -31.66 -21.43
C LEU A 12 -24.69 -31.50 -21.55
N SER A 13 -24.12 -31.80 -22.71
CA SER A 13 -22.69 -31.58 -22.98
C SER A 13 -22.28 -30.11 -23.12
N ILE A 14 -23.20 -29.22 -23.53
CA ILE A 14 -22.93 -27.79 -23.65
C ILE A 14 -22.94 -27.09 -22.28
N PHE A 15 -23.81 -27.53 -21.35
CA PHE A 15 -23.86 -26.95 -20.01
C PHE A 15 -22.61 -27.23 -19.18
N ILE A 16 -21.99 -28.41 -19.32
CA ILE A 16 -20.77 -28.76 -18.58
C ILE A 16 -19.52 -28.05 -19.15
N ALA A 17 -19.48 -27.76 -20.46
CA ALA A 17 -18.37 -27.04 -21.07
C ALA A 17 -18.35 -25.53 -20.73
N VAL A 18 -19.52 -24.91 -20.46
CA VAL A 18 -19.60 -23.48 -20.09
C VAL A 18 -19.21 -23.25 -18.62
N SER A 19 -19.42 -24.22 -17.73
CA SER A 19 -19.06 -24.07 -16.31
C SER A 19 -17.54 -24.07 -16.03
N ILE A 20 -16.72 -24.54 -16.98
CA ILE A 20 -15.25 -24.56 -16.82
C ILE A 20 -14.62 -23.18 -17.14
N LEU A 21 -15.33 -22.30 -17.86
CA LEU A 21 -14.80 -20.97 -18.24
C LEU A 21 -15.05 -19.86 -17.20
N ILE A 22 -15.87 -20.10 -16.17
CA ILE A 22 -16.16 -19.10 -15.12
C ILE A 22 -15.13 -19.20 -13.97
N GLY A 23 -14.26 -20.23 -13.96
CA GLY A 23 -13.31 -20.50 -12.88
C GLY A 23 -11.91 -19.88 -13.04
N LEU A 24 -11.60 -19.20 -14.15
CA LEU A 24 -10.35 -18.46 -14.27
C LEU A 24 -10.49 -17.13 -13.53
N SER A 25 -10.44 -17.19 -12.20
CA SER A 25 -10.08 -16.01 -11.42
C SER A 25 -8.70 -15.60 -11.89
N TRP A 26 -8.63 -14.55 -12.70
CA TRP A 26 -7.39 -13.88 -13.04
C TRP A 26 -6.76 -13.45 -11.71
N SER A 27 -5.75 -14.19 -11.26
CA SER A 27 -4.89 -13.76 -10.16
C SER A 27 -4.04 -12.64 -10.73
N TYR A 28 -4.61 -11.44 -10.79
CA TYR A 28 -3.82 -10.24 -11.01
C TYR A 28 -2.90 -10.12 -9.80
N ALA A 29 -1.59 -10.13 -10.05
CA ALA A 29 -0.62 -9.81 -9.02
C ALA A 29 -0.98 -8.43 -8.45
N ALA A 30 -1.04 -8.30 -7.13
CA ALA A 30 -1.37 -7.00 -6.55
C ALA A 30 -0.27 -5.98 -6.86
N GLU A 31 -0.70 -4.74 -7.07
CA GLU A 31 0.18 -3.62 -7.36
C GLU A 31 0.08 -2.57 -6.26
N LEU A 32 1.20 -1.92 -5.98
CA LEU A 32 1.31 -0.79 -5.08
C LEU A 32 2.09 0.33 -5.76
N VAL A 33 1.58 1.54 -5.66
CA VAL A 33 2.19 2.76 -6.19
C VAL A 33 2.12 3.85 -5.14
N VAL A 34 3.21 4.59 -4.98
CA VAL A 34 3.28 5.83 -4.20
C VAL A 34 3.48 7.02 -5.12
N THR A 35 2.66 8.06 -4.96
CA THR A 35 2.70 9.28 -5.79
C THR A 35 2.84 10.53 -4.92
N PRO A 36 3.86 11.37 -5.14
CA PRO A 36 5.04 11.10 -5.98
C PRO A 36 5.91 9.97 -5.39
N ASP A 37 6.66 9.30 -6.25
CA ASP A 37 7.63 8.23 -5.89
C ASP A 37 8.95 8.80 -5.36
N LYS A 38 9.18 10.10 -5.54
CA LYS A 38 10.32 10.84 -5.00
C LYS A 38 9.85 12.14 -4.35
N THR A 39 10.35 12.43 -3.15
CA THR A 39 9.98 13.66 -2.45
C THR A 39 11.07 14.15 -1.51
N VAL A 40 11.08 15.47 -1.26
CA VAL A 40 11.84 16.05 -0.15
C VAL A 40 10.99 15.95 1.10
N LEU A 41 11.60 15.51 2.21
CA LEU A 41 10.91 15.56 3.49
C LEU A 41 10.77 17.02 3.96
N SER A 42 9.56 17.57 3.85
CA SER A 42 9.24 18.94 4.24
C SER A 42 7.87 19.06 4.91
N PRO A 43 7.61 20.07 5.74
CA PRO A 43 6.31 20.26 6.39
C PRO A 43 5.14 20.36 5.40
N MET A 44 5.39 20.59 4.11
CA MET A 44 4.39 20.56 3.06
C MET A 44 3.65 19.21 2.99
N LEU A 45 4.30 18.10 3.37
CA LEU A 45 3.67 16.77 3.38
C LEU A 45 2.43 16.69 4.28
N LEU A 46 2.31 17.56 5.29
CA LEU A 46 1.10 17.62 6.12
C LEU A 46 -0.10 18.24 5.37
N LYS A 47 0.16 19.07 4.37
CA LYS A 47 -0.87 19.70 3.53
C LYS A 47 -1.10 18.92 2.22
N GLN A 48 -0.04 18.31 1.70
CA GLN A 48 0.00 17.54 0.47
C GLN A 48 0.66 16.19 0.75
N PRO A 49 -0.06 15.26 1.40
CA PRO A 49 0.49 13.96 1.73
C PRO A 49 0.77 13.14 0.47
N LEU A 50 1.69 12.20 0.59
CA LEU A 50 1.91 11.20 -0.45
C LEU A 50 0.66 10.34 -0.60
N MET A 51 0.31 10.03 -1.84
CA MET A 51 -0.83 9.19 -2.18
C MET A 51 -0.36 7.77 -2.43
N LEU A 52 -0.94 6.81 -1.72
CA LEU A 52 -0.79 5.38 -1.99
C LEU A 52 -1.99 4.91 -2.80
N SER A 53 -1.74 4.10 -3.80
CA SER A 53 -2.78 3.45 -4.60
C SER A 53 -2.36 2.07 -5.01
N GLY A 54 -3.31 1.20 -5.29
CA GLY A 54 -3.02 -0.15 -5.75
C GLY A 54 -4.25 -0.88 -6.26
N SER A 55 -4.00 -2.07 -6.80
CA SER A 55 -4.98 -2.95 -7.43
C SER A 55 -4.68 -4.42 -7.10
N GLY A 56 -5.61 -5.32 -7.44
CA GLY A 56 -5.43 -6.77 -7.25
C GLY A 56 -5.77 -7.26 -5.84
N TRP A 57 -6.46 -6.44 -5.05
CA TRP A 57 -6.92 -6.80 -3.70
C TRP A 57 -8.27 -7.51 -3.75
N LYS A 58 -8.59 -8.28 -2.70
CA LYS A 58 -9.94 -8.81 -2.51
C LYS A 58 -10.92 -7.63 -2.38
N PRO A 59 -12.08 -7.67 -3.07
CA PRO A 59 -13.07 -6.61 -2.96
C PRO A 59 -13.47 -6.31 -1.51
N ASN A 60 -13.52 -5.02 -1.16
CA ASN A 60 -13.86 -4.51 0.18
C ASN A 60 -12.89 -4.90 1.32
N GLU A 61 -11.74 -5.51 1.02
CA GLU A 61 -10.79 -5.85 2.08
C GLU A 61 -10.00 -4.64 2.56
N MET A 62 -9.54 -4.72 3.81
CA MET A 62 -8.59 -3.77 4.37
C MET A 62 -7.18 -4.03 3.84
N VAL A 63 -6.48 -2.97 3.45
CA VAL A 63 -5.09 -3.00 2.97
C VAL A 63 -4.22 -2.15 3.90
N ILE A 64 -3.24 -2.78 4.53
CA ILE A 64 -2.28 -2.13 5.42
C ILE A 64 -1.03 -1.84 4.61
N VAL A 65 -0.51 -0.61 4.66
CA VAL A 65 0.77 -0.26 4.01
C VAL A 65 1.80 0.05 5.09
N ASN A 66 2.91 -0.69 5.03
CA ASN A 66 4.05 -0.56 5.91
C ASN A 66 5.24 0.07 5.18
N LEU A 67 6.04 0.84 5.90
CA LEU A 67 7.38 1.25 5.52
C LEU A 67 8.37 0.26 6.11
N ILE A 68 9.25 -0.27 5.27
CA ILE A 68 10.34 -1.18 5.64
C ILE A 68 11.62 -0.34 5.73
N PRO A 69 12.14 -0.06 6.94
CA PRO A 69 13.32 0.78 7.09
C PRO A 69 14.56 0.07 6.53
N PRO A 70 15.40 0.74 5.72
CA PRO A 70 16.69 0.20 5.34
C PRO A 70 17.56 -0.10 6.57
N GLN A 71 18.46 -1.07 6.44
CA GLN A 71 19.38 -1.42 7.52
C GLN A 71 20.16 -0.17 8.00
N GLY A 72 20.22 0.03 9.32
CA GLY A 72 20.91 1.15 9.94
C GLY A 72 20.10 2.45 10.01
N VAL A 73 18.90 2.49 9.42
CA VAL A 73 17.94 3.57 9.69
C VAL A 73 17.23 3.28 11.01
N ASN A 74 17.15 4.28 11.88
CA ASN A 74 16.46 4.20 13.16
C ASN A 74 15.16 5.00 13.13
N ILE A 75 14.08 4.39 13.62
CA ILE A 75 12.78 5.04 13.79
C ILE A 75 12.43 4.99 15.28
N LYS A 76 12.17 6.15 15.87
CA LYS A 76 11.89 6.29 17.29
C LYS A 76 10.71 5.40 17.71
N GLY A 77 10.95 4.53 18.69
CA GLY A 77 9.92 3.65 19.25
C GLY A 77 9.62 2.41 18.40
N VAL A 78 10.48 2.11 17.42
CA VAL A 78 10.41 0.91 16.57
C VAL A 78 11.73 0.16 16.72
N ASP A 79 11.67 -1.15 16.94
CA ASP A 79 12.89 -1.94 17.07
C ASP A 79 13.58 -2.13 15.70
N GLN A 80 14.89 -2.36 15.72
CA GLN A 80 15.66 -2.56 14.49
C GLN A 80 15.12 -3.77 13.71
N GLY A 81 14.75 -3.55 12.45
CA GLY A 81 14.21 -4.59 11.56
C GLY A 81 12.69 -4.74 11.61
N GLU A 82 11.98 -3.93 12.41
CA GLU A 82 10.52 -3.91 12.39
C GLU A 82 9.96 -3.00 11.29
N ASP A 83 8.87 -3.46 10.68
CA ASP A 83 8.08 -2.71 9.72
C ASP A 83 7.18 -1.69 10.42
N VAL A 84 6.97 -0.52 9.80
CA VAL A 84 6.18 0.56 10.40
C VAL A 84 4.93 0.84 9.58
N GLY A 85 3.75 0.66 10.17
CA GLY A 85 2.48 1.01 9.50
C GLY A 85 2.37 2.50 9.22
N ILE A 86 2.20 2.86 7.94
CA ILE A 86 2.13 4.25 7.47
C ILE A 86 0.78 4.63 6.84
N ALA A 87 -0.03 3.64 6.44
CA ALA A 87 -1.38 3.90 5.95
C ALA A 87 -2.29 2.67 6.11
N LEU A 88 -3.58 2.96 6.15
CA LEU A 88 -4.66 1.97 6.18
C LEU A 88 -5.73 2.37 5.17
N GLY A 89 -5.96 1.56 4.16
CA GLY A 89 -7.00 1.77 3.15
C GLY A 89 -7.97 0.60 3.08
N ASN A 90 -9.10 0.79 2.41
CA ASN A 90 -9.97 -0.30 2.01
C ASN A 90 -9.96 -0.39 0.49
N ALA A 91 -9.83 -1.59 -0.05
CA ALA A 91 -10.10 -1.86 -1.44
C ALA A 91 -11.60 -1.66 -1.71
N ASN A 92 -11.96 -1.19 -2.89
CA ASN A 92 -13.34 -1.06 -3.32
C ASN A 92 -13.86 -2.38 -3.92
N ALA A 93 -15.05 -2.35 -4.54
CA ALA A 93 -15.66 -3.54 -5.15
C ALA A 93 -14.82 -4.12 -6.32
N GLU A 94 -13.98 -3.31 -6.96
CA GLU A 94 -13.09 -3.74 -8.04
C GLU A 94 -11.71 -4.19 -7.53
N GLY A 95 -11.46 -4.20 -6.21
CA GLY A 95 -10.16 -4.54 -5.66
C GLY A 95 -9.11 -3.43 -5.81
N LEU A 96 -9.55 -2.18 -5.95
CA LEU A 96 -8.70 -0.99 -6.04
C LEU A 96 -8.70 -0.22 -4.72
N PHE A 97 -7.56 0.32 -4.29
CA PHE A 97 -7.53 1.25 -3.16
C PHE A 97 -6.75 2.52 -3.50
N LYS A 98 -7.08 3.61 -2.80
CA LYS A 98 -6.35 4.87 -2.84
C LYS A 98 -6.48 5.57 -1.48
N VAL A 99 -5.35 5.88 -0.85
CA VAL A 99 -5.31 6.47 0.49
C VAL A 99 -4.11 7.40 0.66
N PRO A 100 -4.27 8.59 1.27
CA PRO A 100 -3.13 9.41 1.64
C PRO A 100 -2.39 8.82 2.85
N ILE A 101 -1.07 9.02 2.93
CA ILE A 101 -0.35 8.82 4.20
C ILE A 101 -0.89 9.82 5.23
N GLY A 102 -1.33 9.31 6.38
CA GLY A 102 -1.92 10.14 7.43
C GLY A 102 -0.93 11.10 8.08
N ALA A 103 -1.44 12.16 8.70
CA ALA A 103 -0.61 13.15 9.40
C ALA A 103 0.21 12.52 10.55
N MET A 104 -0.34 11.53 11.25
CA MET A 104 0.36 10.88 12.37
C MET A 104 1.60 10.09 11.91
N PRO A 105 1.52 9.19 10.91
CA PRO A 105 2.71 8.60 10.29
C PRO A 105 3.72 9.64 9.82
N ILE A 106 3.28 10.72 9.16
CA ILE A 106 4.19 11.80 8.74
C ILE A 106 4.93 12.40 9.95
N LEU A 107 4.24 12.72 11.03
CA LEU A 107 4.86 13.31 12.21
C LEU A 107 5.74 12.32 12.99
N MET A 108 5.27 11.09 13.20
CA MET A 108 5.90 10.12 14.11
C MET A 108 6.96 9.27 13.42
N THR A 109 6.73 8.87 12.17
CA THR A 109 7.63 7.99 11.42
C THR A 109 8.57 8.81 10.54
N PHE A 110 8.03 9.75 9.75
CA PHE A 110 8.84 10.45 8.75
C PHE A 110 9.66 11.58 9.39
N PHE A 111 9.04 12.45 10.20
CA PHE A 111 9.73 13.53 10.89
C PHE A 111 10.28 13.15 12.25
N GLN A 112 9.71 12.13 12.90
CA GLN A 112 10.04 11.72 14.27
C GLN A 112 10.07 12.92 15.23
N VAL A 113 8.99 13.70 15.22
CA VAL A 113 8.86 14.89 16.07
C VAL A 113 8.68 14.50 17.54
N ASP A 114 9.21 15.34 18.44
CA ASP A 114 8.79 15.32 19.83
C ASP A 114 7.47 16.10 20.00
N TRP A 115 6.76 15.82 21.09
CA TRP A 115 5.58 16.58 21.50
C TRP A 115 5.93 17.57 22.60
N ASP A 116 5.50 18.82 22.43
CA ASP A 116 5.52 19.80 23.51
C ASP A 116 4.35 19.52 24.46
N SER A 117 4.64 19.12 25.69
CA SER A 117 3.63 18.71 26.68
C SER A 117 2.75 19.86 27.17
N ALA A 118 3.19 21.12 27.04
CA ALA A 118 2.42 22.28 27.47
C ALA A 118 1.40 22.70 26.41
N THR A 119 1.75 22.55 25.12
CA THR A 119 0.94 23.04 23.99
C THR A 119 0.28 21.92 23.18
N MET A 120 0.65 20.66 23.43
CA MET A 120 0.21 19.50 22.65
C MET A 120 0.50 19.65 21.15
N LYS A 121 1.62 20.30 20.81
CA LYS A 121 2.04 20.56 19.43
C LYS A 121 3.33 19.82 19.07
N PRO A 122 3.50 19.42 17.80
CA PRO A 122 4.77 18.92 17.28
C PRO A 122 5.92 19.92 17.47
N ASN A 123 7.04 19.45 18.02
CA ASN A 123 8.28 20.20 18.15
C ASN A 123 9.29 19.78 17.08
N PHE A 124 9.26 20.47 15.94
CA PHE A 124 10.19 20.23 14.83
C PHE A 124 11.64 20.59 15.13
N LYS A 125 11.93 21.35 16.19
CA LYS A 125 13.33 21.68 16.57
C LYS A 125 14.08 20.48 17.14
N LYS A 126 13.35 19.49 17.64
CA LYS A 126 13.88 18.23 18.18
C LYS A 126 13.60 17.04 17.26
N ALA A 127 13.05 17.31 16.07
CA ALA A 127 12.76 16.27 15.10
C ALA A 127 14.04 15.59 14.63
N THR A 128 13.94 14.29 14.39
CA THR A 128 14.99 13.50 13.74
C THR A 128 14.42 12.86 12.47
N PRO A 129 14.29 13.66 11.39
CA PRO A 129 13.76 13.18 10.13
C PRO A 129 14.43 11.91 9.62
N LEU A 130 13.67 11.08 8.92
CA LEU A 130 14.23 10.03 8.10
C LEU A 130 15.29 10.60 7.14
N PRO A 131 16.48 9.98 7.06
CA PRO A 131 17.52 10.44 6.15
C PRO A 131 17.10 10.26 4.69
N PRO A 132 17.69 11.02 3.75
CA PRO A 132 17.54 10.74 2.33
C PRO A 132 17.93 9.30 2.00
N GLY A 133 17.20 8.68 1.08
CA GLY A 133 17.39 7.26 0.73
C GLY A 133 16.18 6.66 0.04
N ALA A 134 16.33 5.40 -0.39
CA ALA A 134 15.23 4.58 -0.89
C ALA A 134 14.62 3.79 0.27
N TYR A 135 13.30 3.80 0.37
CA TYR A 135 12.52 3.12 1.39
C TYR A 135 11.51 2.20 0.70
N ASP A 136 11.55 0.92 1.03
CA ASP A 136 10.57 -0.02 0.53
C ASP A 136 9.26 0.15 1.29
N LEU A 137 8.16 0.11 0.54
CA LEU A 137 6.82 0.06 1.08
C LEU A 137 6.20 -1.30 0.72
N GLU A 138 5.56 -1.96 1.67
CA GLU A 138 4.81 -3.20 1.46
C GLU A 138 3.35 -2.98 1.82
N ALA A 139 2.45 -3.29 0.89
CA ALA A 139 1.02 -3.39 1.14
C ALA A 139 0.64 -4.85 1.38
N VAL A 140 -0.18 -5.10 2.40
CA VAL A 140 -0.68 -6.43 2.75
C VAL A 140 -2.20 -6.38 2.87
N GLY A 141 -2.89 -7.24 2.14
CA GLY A 141 -4.34 -7.45 2.26
C GLY A 141 -4.65 -8.22 3.53
N PHE A 142 -5.50 -7.66 4.40
CA PHE A 142 -5.77 -8.20 5.73
C PHE A 142 -6.44 -9.58 5.67
N GLU A 143 -7.32 -9.80 4.70
CA GLU A 143 -8.05 -11.07 4.55
C GLU A 143 -7.33 -12.01 3.58
N SER A 144 -6.86 -11.47 2.46
CA SER A 144 -6.25 -12.25 1.39
C SER A 144 -4.80 -12.63 1.66
N ASN A 145 -4.10 -11.90 2.54
CA ASN A 145 -2.64 -11.95 2.73
C ASN A 145 -1.83 -11.71 1.44
N ILE A 146 -2.46 -11.18 0.39
CA ILE A 146 -1.76 -10.77 -0.82
C ILE A 146 -0.80 -9.64 -0.47
N LYS A 147 0.36 -9.60 -1.15
CA LYS A 147 1.39 -8.61 -0.91
C LYS A 147 1.77 -7.89 -2.20
N ALA A 148 2.06 -6.61 -2.09
CA ALA A 148 2.61 -5.79 -3.17
C ALA A 148 3.68 -4.85 -2.60
N LYS A 149 4.71 -4.55 -3.40
CA LYS A 149 5.81 -3.67 -2.99
C LYS A 149 5.98 -2.49 -3.94
N THR A 150 6.44 -1.38 -3.39
CA THR A 150 6.91 -0.21 -4.15
C THR A 150 8.05 0.46 -3.40
N THR A 151 8.68 1.46 -4.01
CA THR A 151 9.79 2.19 -3.38
C THR A 151 9.49 3.69 -3.35
N LEU A 152 9.65 4.30 -2.18
CA LEU A 152 9.64 5.75 -1.99
C LEU A 152 11.09 6.25 -1.88
N THR A 153 11.47 7.24 -2.67
CA THR A 153 12.78 7.90 -2.54
C THR A 153 12.64 9.22 -1.80
N LEU A 154 13.27 9.34 -0.63
CA LEU A 154 13.48 10.61 0.04
C LEU A 154 14.74 11.28 -0.52
N VAL A 155 14.60 12.45 -1.12
CA VAL A 155 15.74 13.21 -1.66
C VAL A 155 16.23 14.25 -0.64
N PRO A 156 17.52 14.64 -0.69
CA PRO A 156 18.03 15.70 0.17
C PRO A 156 17.24 17.00 0.03
N PRO A 157 17.11 17.79 1.11
CA PRO A 157 16.55 19.13 0.99
C PRO A 157 17.40 19.98 0.03
N PRO A 158 16.79 20.88 -0.74
CA PRO A 158 17.53 21.77 -1.62
C PRO A 158 18.49 22.65 -0.82
N ASP A 159 19.65 22.94 -1.41
CA ASP A 159 20.63 23.84 -0.82
C ASP A 159 19.99 25.19 -0.49
N LYS A 160 20.29 25.72 0.71
CA LYS A 160 19.86 27.06 1.09
C LYS A 160 20.58 28.05 0.17
N LYS A 161 19.82 28.73 -0.69
CA LYS A 161 20.29 29.92 -1.40
C LYS A 161 20.39 31.11 -0.44
#